data_AF-A0A522PW65-F1
#
_entry.id   AF-A0A522PW65-F1
#
_cell.length_a   1.000
_cell.length_b   1.000
_cell.length_c   1.000
_cell.angle_alpha   90.00
_cell.angle_beta   90.00
_cell.angle_gamma   90.00
#
_symmetry.space_group_name_H-M   'P 1'
#
loop_
_entity.id
_entity.type
_entity.pdbx_description
1 polymer ?
#
loop_
_entity_poly.entity_id
_entity_poly.type
_entity_poly.pdbx_seq_one_letter_code
_entity_poly.pdbx_strand_id
1 'polypeptide(L)'
;MNGWLGFSLIIAGGIMQGTYFLGLKYVNPWKWENIWALYSILSLIVLPGALAVGTVPHLLEMLGGAPASALAMVFLYGAGWGIGSVLAGLGVAKMGMAMGVSVLLGVTAAIGTFVPLLVNTPQLIFTRKGLLVVLSVAALLLGVGLAAVAGKKRDTSLEDGQATVEKGSFGAGLAICVFSGIFSAMLNLAFAFSQPVVKAGMEAGASNFGALNAVWMVALGGGFIANAGYTGYLLIRNKTWGLFTLPGTGRAWSIGLGMAVLWTGGIILYGRGAASMGQIGAVIGWPLFMAIIIFVSTLWGFASGEWKGSSHEARKYMLAGMVVLLVASALVGVANHM
;
A
#
# COMPACT_ATOMS: atom_id res chain seq x y z
N MET A 1 -5.87 24.94 -7.89
CA MET A 1 -6.26 23.58 -8.35
C MET A 1 -7.28 23.02 -7.36
N ASN A 2 -8.40 22.46 -7.83
CA ASN A 2 -9.54 22.09 -6.99
C ASN A 2 -9.17 20.94 -6.04
N GLY A 3 -9.22 21.16 -4.71
CA GLY A 3 -8.95 20.11 -3.71
C GLY A 3 -9.80 18.84 -3.89
N TRP A 4 -10.97 18.97 -4.51
CA TRP A 4 -11.81 17.86 -4.96
C TRP A 4 -11.11 16.90 -5.93
N LEU A 5 -10.33 17.43 -6.88
CA LEU A 5 -9.59 16.60 -7.81
C LEU A 5 -8.57 15.72 -7.07
N GLY A 6 -7.87 16.28 -6.09
CA GLY A 6 -6.90 15.55 -5.28
C GLY A 6 -7.55 14.41 -4.49
N PHE A 7 -8.65 14.70 -3.82
CA PHE A 7 -9.41 13.73 -3.06
C PHE A 7 -9.95 12.59 -3.95
N SER A 8 -10.55 12.94 -5.09
CA SER A 8 -11.06 11.95 -6.07
C SER A 8 -9.96 11.06 -6.64
N LEU A 9 -8.77 11.61 -6.92
CA LEU A 9 -7.63 10.82 -7.39
C LEU A 9 -7.15 9.82 -6.33
N ILE A 10 -7.12 10.21 -5.06
CA ILE A 10 -6.77 9.29 -3.97
C ILE A 10 -7.81 8.18 -3.81
N ILE A 11 -9.10 8.51 -3.89
CA ILE A 11 -10.17 7.49 -3.86
C ILE A 11 -10.02 6.53 -5.03
N ALA A 12 -9.86 7.04 -6.25
CA ALA A 12 -9.65 6.22 -7.43
C ALA A 12 -8.42 5.31 -7.27
N GLY A 13 -7.30 5.86 -6.77
CA GLY A 13 -6.11 5.08 -6.49
C GLY A 13 -6.34 3.99 -5.44
N GLY A 14 -7.08 4.32 -4.37
CA GLY A 14 -7.43 3.38 -3.31
C GLY A 14 -8.33 2.26 -3.80
N ILE A 15 -9.25 2.53 -4.73
CA ILE A 15 -10.08 1.50 -5.39
C ILE A 15 -9.21 0.56 -6.22
N MET A 16 -8.26 1.09 -6.99
CA MET A 16 -7.34 0.27 -7.77
C MET A 16 -6.49 -0.63 -6.86
N GLN A 17 -5.91 -0.07 -5.79
CA GLN A 17 -5.13 -0.83 -4.80
C GLN A 17 -5.98 -1.76 -3.92
N GLY A 18 -7.26 -1.48 -3.69
CA GLY A 18 -8.14 -2.44 -3.03
C GLY A 18 -8.51 -3.63 -3.92
N THR A 19 -8.39 -3.45 -5.24
CA THR A 19 -8.81 -4.46 -6.23
C THR A 19 -7.68 -5.39 -6.65
N TYR A 20 -6.41 -4.96 -6.64
CA TYR A 20 -5.32 -5.78 -7.20
C TYR A 20 -5.16 -7.14 -6.51
N PHE A 21 -5.44 -7.26 -5.21
CA PHE A 21 -5.36 -8.53 -4.48
C PHE A 21 -6.31 -9.61 -5.01
N LEU A 22 -7.39 -9.22 -5.70
CA LEU A 22 -8.37 -10.16 -6.27
C LEU A 22 -7.71 -11.12 -7.28
N GLY A 23 -6.68 -10.65 -8.01
CA GLY A 23 -5.98 -11.45 -9.01
C GLY A 23 -5.38 -12.74 -8.45
N LEU A 24 -4.91 -12.72 -7.20
CA LEU A 24 -4.27 -13.88 -6.55
C LEU A 24 -5.16 -15.13 -6.48
N LYS A 25 -6.48 -14.97 -6.54
CA LYS A 25 -7.43 -16.10 -6.46
C LYS A 25 -7.57 -16.87 -7.76
N TYR A 26 -7.18 -16.28 -8.89
CA TYR A 26 -7.55 -16.77 -10.23
C TYR A 26 -6.32 -17.13 -11.09
N VAL A 27 -5.16 -17.35 -10.47
CA VAL A 27 -3.88 -17.59 -11.17
C VAL A 27 -3.41 -19.04 -11.18
N ASN A 28 -4.24 -20.00 -10.75
CA ASN A 28 -3.91 -21.43 -10.88
C ASN A 28 -3.53 -21.77 -12.34
N PRO A 29 -2.44 -22.54 -12.58
CA PRO A 29 -1.66 -23.33 -11.62
C PRO A 29 -0.49 -22.59 -10.92
N TRP A 30 -0.32 -21.28 -11.14
CA TRP A 30 0.79 -20.52 -10.57
C TRP A 30 0.73 -20.49 -9.04
N LYS A 31 1.92 -20.50 -8.42
CA LYS A 31 2.07 -20.28 -6.98
C LYS A 31 2.25 -18.80 -6.68
N TRP A 32 2.22 -18.46 -5.40
CA TRP A 32 2.37 -17.08 -4.93
C TRP A 32 3.65 -16.45 -5.47
N GLU A 33 4.78 -17.15 -5.43
CA GLU A 33 6.06 -16.64 -5.91
C GLU A 33 6.07 -16.35 -7.42
N ASN A 34 5.30 -17.08 -8.23
CA ASN A 34 5.21 -16.83 -9.67
C ASN A 34 4.47 -15.52 -9.97
N ILE A 35 3.26 -15.39 -9.41
CA ILE A 35 2.43 -14.21 -9.64
C ILE A 35 3.06 -12.98 -9.00
N TRP A 36 3.66 -13.12 -7.81
CA TRP A 36 4.29 -12.02 -7.09
C TRP A 36 5.59 -11.57 -7.75
N ALA A 37 6.38 -12.49 -8.33
CA ALA A 37 7.56 -12.13 -9.11
C ALA A 37 7.18 -11.33 -10.36
N LEU A 38 6.20 -11.80 -11.14
CA LEU A 38 5.71 -11.08 -12.32
C LEU A 38 5.19 -9.69 -11.93
N TYR A 39 4.32 -9.65 -10.94
CA TYR A 39 3.80 -8.41 -10.38
C TYR A 39 4.93 -7.47 -9.96
N SER A 40 5.95 -7.95 -9.25
CA SER A 40 7.05 -7.12 -8.75
C SER A 40 7.87 -6.52 -9.89
N ILE A 41 8.18 -7.31 -10.91
CA ILE A 41 8.91 -6.83 -12.09
C ILE A 41 8.09 -5.76 -12.82
N LEU A 42 6.82 -6.05 -13.11
CA LEU A 42 5.97 -5.12 -13.86
C LEU A 42 5.68 -3.85 -13.07
N SER A 43 5.32 -3.97 -11.80
CA SER A 43 4.78 -2.86 -11.01
C SER A 43 5.85 -1.95 -10.43
N LEU A 44 7.05 -2.50 -10.15
CA LEU A 44 8.10 -1.79 -9.45
C LEU A 44 9.22 -1.32 -10.37
N ILE A 45 9.40 -1.97 -11.52
CA ILE A 45 10.44 -1.64 -12.49
C ILE A 45 9.84 -1.17 -13.82
N VAL A 46 9.09 -2.04 -14.50
CA VAL A 46 8.68 -1.78 -15.90
C VAL A 46 7.73 -0.60 -16.00
N LEU A 47 6.61 -0.61 -15.26
CA LEU A 47 5.60 0.45 -15.34
C LEU A 47 6.10 1.80 -14.79
N PRO A 48 6.73 1.88 -13.60
CA PRO A 48 7.28 3.14 -13.10
C PRO A 48 8.41 3.67 -13.98
N GLY A 49 9.28 2.79 -14.48
CA GLY A 49 10.34 3.17 -15.41
C GLY A 49 9.81 3.71 -16.73
N ALA A 50 8.85 3.02 -17.34
CA ALA A 50 8.20 3.48 -18.57
C ALA A 50 7.51 4.85 -18.37
N LEU A 51 6.87 5.06 -17.23
CA LEU A 51 6.24 6.34 -16.91
C LEU A 51 7.26 7.45 -16.66
N ALA A 52 8.34 7.18 -15.93
CA ALA A 52 9.40 8.17 -15.74
C ALA A 52 10.01 8.58 -17.09
N VAL A 53 10.37 7.63 -17.94
CA VAL A 53 10.91 7.90 -19.29
C VAL A 53 9.89 8.65 -20.15
N GLY A 54 8.61 8.28 -20.09
CA GLY A 54 7.56 8.91 -20.89
C GLY A 54 7.09 10.28 -20.40
N THR A 55 7.43 10.68 -19.16
CA THR A 55 6.91 11.93 -18.56
C THR A 55 7.99 12.90 -18.10
N VAL A 56 9.26 12.50 -18.10
CA VAL A 56 10.40 13.32 -17.71
C VAL A 56 11.32 13.54 -18.92
N PRO A 57 11.49 14.78 -19.39
CA PRO A 57 12.50 15.09 -20.38
C PRO A 57 13.89 14.89 -19.77
N HIS A 58 14.83 14.31 -20.54
CA HIS A 58 16.22 14.10 -20.10
C HIS A 58 16.35 13.42 -18.71
N LEU A 59 15.58 12.36 -18.45
CA LEU A 59 15.48 11.71 -17.14
C LEU A 59 16.83 11.42 -16.46
N LEU A 60 17.83 10.94 -17.21
CA LEU A 60 19.15 10.65 -16.65
C LEU A 60 19.90 11.91 -16.20
N GLU A 61 19.77 13.01 -16.94
CA GLU A 61 20.35 14.30 -16.57
C GLU A 61 19.64 14.89 -15.35
N MET A 62 18.31 14.78 -15.28
CA MET A 62 17.55 15.13 -14.06
C MET A 62 18.09 14.37 -12.84
N LEU A 63 18.26 13.05 -12.96
CA LEU A 63 18.74 12.23 -11.85
C LEU A 63 20.19 12.58 -11.50
N GLY A 64 21.04 12.89 -12.48
CA GLY A 64 22.41 13.36 -12.24
C GLY A 64 22.47 14.75 -11.58
N GLY A 65 21.49 15.62 -11.84
CA GLY A 65 21.39 16.95 -11.23
C GLY A 65 20.70 16.98 -9.87
N ALA A 66 19.96 15.94 -9.50
CA ALA A 66 19.29 15.86 -8.20
C ALA A 66 20.29 15.60 -7.06
N PRO A 67 20.05 16.14 -5.84
CA PRO A 67 20.92 15.89 -4.71
C PRO A 67 21.05 14.38 -4.42
N ALA A 68 22.27 13.85 -4.46
CA ALA A 68 22.53 12.42 -4.27
C ALA A 68 21.98 11.89 -2.93
N SER A 69 22.04 12.70 -1.87
CA SER A 69 21.46 12.35 -0.57
C SER A 69 19.93 12.20 -0.62
N ALA A 70 19.23 13.02 -1.40
CA ALA A 70 17.78 12.94 -1.55
C ALA A 70 17.38 11.71 -2.38
N LEU A 71 18.10 11.43 -3.47
CA LEU A 71 17.89 10.21 -4.26
C LEU A 71 18.14 8.94 -3.43
N ALA A 72 19.26 8.91 -2.69
CA ALA A 72 19.58 7.80 -1.80
C ALA A 72 18.50 7.60 -0.75
N MET A 73 17.99 8.67 -0.14
CA MET A 73 16.93 8.60 0.85
C MET A 73 15.61 8.07 0.26
N VAL A 74 15.19 8.55 -0.91
CA VAL A 74 13.99 8.04 -1.62
C VAL A 74 14.14 6.56 -1.94
N PHE A 75 15.31 6.14 -2.43
CA PHE A 75 15.64 4.75 -2.71
C PHE A 75 15.60 3.89 -1.44
N LEU A 76 16.20 4.36 -0.34
CA LEU A 76 16.22 3.65 0.95
C LEU A 76 14.82 3.53 1.57
N TYR A 77 13.99 4.57 1.45
CA TYR A 77 12.59 4.49 1.85
C TYR A 77 11.83 3.44 1.04
N GLY A 78 12.08 3.39 -0.26
CA GLY A 78 11.60 2.36 -1.15
C GLY A 78 12.04 0.95 -0.76
N ALA A 79 13.34 0.75 -0.53
CA ALA A 79 13.92 -0.53 -0.10
C ALA A 79 13.36 -0.97 1.25
N GLY A 80 13.21 -0.04 2.19
CA GLY A 80 12.54 -0.28 3.46
C GLY A 80 11.11 -0.75 3.27
N TRP A 81 10.32 -0.09 2.42
CA TRP A 81 8.98 -0.56 2.06
C TRP A 81 8.98 -1.97 1.47
N GLY A 82 9.94 -2.30 0.60
CA GLY A 82 10.07 -3.66 0.06
C GLY A 82 10.36 -4.71 1.14
N ILE A 83 11.17 -4.38 2.15
CA ILE A 83 11.35 -5.25 3.33
C ILE A 83 10.02 -5.40 4.08
N GLY A 84 9.32 -4.29 4.27
CA GLY A 84 8.00 -4.25 4.89
C GLY A 84 6.99 -5.17 4.20
N SER A 85 6.97 -5.18 2.86
CA SER A 85 6.05 -6.02 2.08
C SER A 85 6.37 -7.52 2.20
N VAL A 86 7.64 -7.90 2.28
CA VAL A 86 8.03 -9.30 2.55
C VAL A 86 7.67 -9.72 3.97
N LEU A 87 7.99 -8.87 4.97
CA LEU A 87 7.64 -9.11 6.36
C LEU A 87 6.13 -9.18 6.58
N ALA A 88 5.34 -8.47 5.77
CA ALA A 88 3.89 -8.48 5.83
C ALA A 88 3.34 -9.90 5.64
N GLY A 89 3.80 -10.60 4.59
CA GLY A 89 3.41 -11.97 4.31
C GLY A 89 3.79 -12.93 5.43
N LEU A 90 5.00 -12.79 5.97
CA LEU A 90 5.50 -13.63 7.07
C LEU A 90 4.76 -13.37 8.40
N GLY A 91 4.48 -12.11 8.71
CA GLY A 91 3.78 -11.70 9.93
C GLY A 91 2.33 -12.17 9.93
N VAL A 92 1.64 -11.97 8.80
CA VAL A 92 0.28 -12.46 8.58
C VAL A 92 0.20 -13.98 8.70
N ALA A 93 1.15 -14.72 8.12
CA ALA A 93 1.21 -16.17 8.23
C ALA A 93 1.38 -16.66 9.68
N LYS A 94 2.08 -15.91 10.54
CA LYS A 94 2.33 -16.28 11.95
C LYS A 94 1.23 -15.83 12.92
N MET A 95 0.57 -14.69 12.67
CA MET A 95 -0.43 -14.12 13.57
C MET A 95 -1.88 -14.45 13.16
N GLY A 96 -2.09 -14.89 11.92
CA GLY A 96 -3.40 -15.03 11.31
C GLY A 96 -3.80 -13.77 10.54
N MET A 97 -4.52 -13.98 9.44
CA MET A 97 -4.84 -12.95 8.44
C MET A 97 -5.53 -11.72 9.03
N ALA A 98 -6.57 -11.91 9.84
CA ALA A 98 -7.32 -10.80 10.41
C ALA A 98 -6.48 -9.92 11.35
N MET A 99 -5.68 -10.52 12.23
CA MET A 99 -4.90 -9.78 13.22
C MET A 99 -3.63 -9.17 12.64
N GLY A 100 -2.88 -9.94 11.82
CA GLY A 100 -1.63 -9.47 11.23
C GLY A 100 -1.83 -8.26 10.31
N VAL A 101 -2.86 -8.32 9.44
CA VAL A 101 -3.18 -7.20 8.53
C VAL A 101 -3.60 -5.96 9.31
N SER A 102 -4.37 -6.11 10.38
CA SER A 102 -4.82 -4.99 11.19
C SER A 102 -3.68 -4.25 11.88
N VAL A 103 -2.76 -4.98 12.51
CA VAL A 103 -1.60 -4.37 13.18
C VAL A 103 -0.73 -3.66 12.15
N LEU A 104 -0.43 -4.34 11.04
CA LEU A 104 0.38 -3.79 9.96
C LEU A 104 -0.23 -2.49 9.40
N LEU A 105 -1.50 -2.51 9.01
CA LEU A 105 -2.15 -1.35 8.39
C LEU A 105 -2.31 -0.21 9.39
N GLY A 106 -2.60 -0.51 10.66
CA GLY A 106 -2.69 0.50 11.69
C GLY A 106 -1.37 1.23 11.90
N VAL A 107 -0.28 0.48 12.07
CA VAL A 107 1.07 1.06 12.21
C VAL A 107 1.47 1.82 10.94
N THR A 108 1.20 1.28 9.75
CA THR A 108 1.52 1.92 8.46
C THR A 108 0.80 3.25 8.29
N ALA A 109 -0.50 3.29 8.63
CA ALA A 109 -1.30 4.50 8.55
C ALA A 109 -0.82 5.55 9.56
N ALA A 110 -0.55 5.14 10.81
CA ALA A 110 -0.08 6.04 11.86
C ALA A 110 1.31 6.62 11.55
N ILE A 111 2.31 5.78 11.27
CA ILE A 111 3.67 6.24 10.96
C ILE A 111 3.70 7.04 9.67
N GLY A 112 3.02 6.55 8.63
CA GLY A 112 2.96 7.22 7.33
C GLY A 112 2.29 8.60 7.39
N THR A 113 1.41 8.84 8.37
CA THR A 113 0.74 10.12 8.56
C THR A 113 1.50 11.04 9.51
N PHE A 114 1.85 10.53 10.69
CA PHE A 114 2.38 11.35 11.78
C PHE A 114 3.84 11.74 11.54
N VAL A 115 4.67 10.90 10.91
CA VAL A 115 6.06 11.29 10.63
C VAL A 115 6.11 12.51 9.69
N PRO A 116 5.42 12.54 8.55
CA PRO A 116 5.36 13.75 7.73
C PRO A 116 4.71 14.94 8.46
N LEU A 117 3.68 14.70 9.29
CA LEU A 117 3.05 15.78 10.06
C LEU A 117 4.04 16.46 11.01
N LEU A 118 4.84 15.67 11.74
CA LEU A 118 5.82 16.17 12.71
C LEU A 118 7.02 16.84 12.04
N VAL A 119 7.46 16.32 10.89
CA VAL A 119 8.70 16.78 10.23
C VAL A 119 8.44 17.90 9.22
N ASN A 120 7.46 17.74 8.32
CA ASN A 120 7.21 18.71 7.25
C ASN A 120 6.23 19.81 7.65
N THR A 121 5.31 19.54 8.58
CA THR A 121 4.26 20.49 8.96
C THR A 121 4.01 20.55 10.48
N PRO A 122 5.04 20.69 11.34
CA PRO A 122 4.87 20.69 12.79
C PRO A 122 3.92 21.78 13.30
N GLN A 123 3.86 22.91 12.59
CA GLN A 123 2.96 24.03 12.88
C GLN A 123 1.47 23.64 12.85
N LEU A 124 1.10 22.55 12.16
CA LEU A 124 -0.29 22.12 12.04
C LEU A 124 -0.79 21.29 13.23
N ILE A 125 0.10 20.69 14.02
CA ILE A 125 -0.25 19.68 15.05
C ILE A 125 -1.33 20.17 16.01
N PHE A 126 -1.18 21.39 16.53
CA PHE A 126 -2.10 21.99 17.51
C PHE A 126 -3.17 22.90 16.90
N THR A 127 -3.33 22.86 15.57
CA THR A 127 -4.40 23.59 14.89
C THR A 127 -5.66 22.73 14.80
N ARG A 128 -6.82 23.35 14.55
CA ARG A 128 -8.08 22.62 14.28
C ARG A 128 -7.90 21.56 13.18
N LYS A 129 -7.12 21.90 12.15
CA LYS A 129 -6.81 21.01 11.03
C LYS A 129 -5.97 19.80 11.47
N GLY A 130 -4.90 20.01 12.24
CA GLY A 130 -4.09 18.91 12.78
C GLY A 130 -4.86 18.00 13.74
N LEU A 131 -5.71 18.58 14.60
CA LEU A 131 -6.57 17.80 15.48
C LEU A 131 -7.56 16.92 14.72
N LEU A 132 -8.15 17.41 13.63
CA LEU A 132 -8.99 16.59 12.75
C LEU A 132 -8.20 15.47 12.06
N VAL A 133 -6.95 15.71 11.67
CA VAL A 133 -6.07 14.65 11.14
C VAL A 133 -5.83 13.59 12.20
N VAL A 134 -5.47 13.97 13.43
CA VAL A 134 -5.26 13.03 14.55
C VAL A 134 -6.52 12.21 14.82
N LEU A 135 -7.69 12.86 14.89
CA LEU A 135 -8.98 12.19 15.05
C LEU A 135 -9.28 11.22 13.89
N SER A 136 -8.93 11.59 12.66
CA SER A 136 -9.15 10.75 11.49
C SER A 136 -8.27 9.49 11.51
N VAL A 137 -7.01 9.61 11.93
CA VAL A 137 -6.10 8.46 12.10
C VAL A 137 -6.60 7.59 13.24
N ALA A 138 -7.02 8.17 14.37
CA ALA A 138 -7.60 7.41 15.48
C ALA A 138 -8.86 6.64 15.06
N ALA A 139 -9.76 7.28 14.30
CA ALA A 139 -10.93 6.63 13.73
C ALA A 139 -10.53 5.51 12.74
N LEU A 140 -9.53 5.73 11.88
CA LEU A 140 -9.02 4.70 10.99
C LEU A 140 -8.50 3.49 11.77
N LEU A 141 -7.71 3.70 12.82
CA LEU A 141 -7.19 2.63 13.68
C LEU A 141 -8.32 1.84 14.34
N LEU A 142 -9.37 2.53 14.82
CA LEU A 142 -10.56 1.90 15.37
C LEU A 142 -11.28 1.05 14.31
N GLY A 143 -11.48 1.59 13.10
CA GLY A 143 -12.12 0.89 11.99
C GLY A 143 -11.35 -0.36 11.56
N VAL A 144 -10.02 -0.25 11.45
CA VAL A 144 -9.11 -1.37 11.20
C VAL A 144 -9.23 -2.42 12.30
N GLY A 145 -9.22 -2.01 13.58
CA GLY A 145 -9.38 -2.92 14.72
C GLY A 145 -10.71 -3.68 14.71
N LEU A 146 -11.82 -2.99 14.39
CA LEU A 146 -13.14 -3.63 14.25
C LEU A 146 -13.17 -4.64 13.10
N ALA A 147 -12.60 -4.30 11.95
CA ALA A 147 -12.46 -5.21 10.81
C ALA A 147 -11.60 -6.44 11.15
N ALA A 148 -10.57 -6.26 11.99
CA ALA A 148 -9.74 -7.33 12.51
C ALA A 148 -10.51 -8.29 13.41
N VAL A 149 -11.29 -7.75 14.35
CA VAL A 149 -12.18 -8.55 15.22
C VAL A 149 -13.21 -9.29 14.39
N ALA A 150 -13.75 -8.65 13.36
CA ALA A 150 -14.66 -9.26 12.41
C ALA A 150 -14.04 -10.44 11.67
N GLY A 151 -12.83 -10.27 11.11
CA GLY A 151 -12.09 -11.33 10.43
C GLY A 151 -11.78 -12.50 11.38
N LYS A 152 -11.37 -12.22 12.61
CA LYS A 152 -11.15 -13.26 13.63
C LYS A 152 -12.43 -14.05 13.91
N LYS A 153 -13.55 -13.36 14.12
CA LYS A 153 -14.86 -14.01 14.34
C LYS A 153 -15.31 -14.80 13.12
N ARG A 154 -15.06 -14.29 11.90
CA ARG A 154 -15.34 -14.99 10.65
C ARG A 154 -14.56 -16.30 10.61
N ASP A 155 -13.25 -16.25 10.81
CA ASP A 155 -12.38 -17.42 10.75
C ASP A 155 -12.82 -18.49 11.77
N THR A 156 -13.10 -18.08 13.03
CA THR A 156 -13.66 -18.98 14.06
C THR A 156 -15.04 -19.55 13.71
N SER A 157 -15.85 -18.82 12.93
CA SER A 157 -17.19 -19.31 12.53
C SER A 157 -17.14 -20.28 11.34
N LEU A 158 -16.05 -20.26 10.57
CA LEU A 158 -15.84 -21.11 9.40
C LEU A 158 -15.00 -22.34 9.72
N GLU A 159 -14.29 -22.35 10.85
CA GLU A 159 -13.60 -23.52 11.38
C GLU A 159 -14.58 -24.54 11.96
N ASP A 160 -15.03 -25.48 11.13
CA ASP A 160 -15.62 -26.75 11.59
C ASP A 160 -14.45 -27.71 11.97
N GLY A 161 -13.94 -27.57 13.19
CA GLY A 161 -13.19 -28.60 13.89
C GLY A 161 -11.79 -29.04 13.41
N GLN A 162 -11.15 -28.45 12.38
CA GLN A 162 -9.78 -28.88 12.00
C GLN A 162 -8.80 -27.76 11.63
N ALA A 163 -7.57 -27.94 12.12
CA ALA A 163 -6.34 -27.19 11.91
C ALA A 163 -6.16 -25.89 12.72
N THR A 164 -5.84 -26.06 14.00
CA THR A 164 -4.93 -25.13 14.69
C THR A 164 -3.62 -25.08 13.91
N VAL A 165 -3.49 -24.14 12.98
CA VAL A 165 -2.19 -23.76 12.42
C VAL A 165 -1.26 -23.60 13.61
N GLU A 166 -0.11 -24.28 13.58
CA GLU A 166 0.90 -24.22 14.62
C GLU A 166 1.31 -22.75 14.80
N LYS A 167 0.67 -22.08 15.76
CA LYS A 167 0.87 -20.66 16.02
C LYS A 167 2.29 -20.55 16.55
N GLY A 168 3.23 -20.16 15.69
CA GLY A 168 4.51 -19.65 16.14
C GLY A 168 4.27 -18.59 17.21
N SER A 169 5.24 -18.35 18.09
CA SER A 169 5.09 -17.42 19.23
C SER A 169 4.33 -16.15 18.83
N PHE A 170 3.16 -15.94 19.43
CA PHE A 170 2.29 -14.79 19.15
C PHE A 170 3.08 -13.47 19.23
N GLY A 171 3.99 -13.37 20.20
CA GLY A 171 4.89 -12.22 20.34
C GLY A 171 5.82 -12.01 19.14
N ALA A 172 6.35 -13.09 18.56
CA ALA A 172 7.16 -13.01 17.35
C ALA A 172 6.33 -12.57 16.12
N GLY A 173 5.10 -13.09 15.98
CA GLY A 173 4.17 -12.63 14.95
C GLY A 173 3.83 -11.14 15.09
N LEU A 174 3.63 -10.67 16.33
CA LEU A 174 3.37 -9.26 16.66
C LEU A 174 4.54 -8.36 16.31
N ALA A 175 5.74 -8.73 16.73
CA ALA A 175 6.94 -7.98 16.38
C ALA A 175 7.08 -7.86 14.86
N ILE A 176 6.92 -8.95 14.11
CA ILE A 176 7.03 -8.93 12.65
C ILE A 176 5.97 -8.00 12.02
N CYS A 177 4.72 -8.04 12.48
CA CYS A 177 3.68 -7.16 11.94
C CYS A 177 3.92 -5.68 12.26
N VAL A 178 4.43 -5.36 13.45
CA VAL A 178 4.80 -3.99 13.82
C VAL A 178 5.96 -3.49 12.96
N PHE A 179 7.04 -4.26 12.83
CA PHE A 179 8.15 -3.90 11.96
C PHE A 179 7.71 -3.77 10.51
N SER A 180 6.91 -4.72 10.01
CA SER A 180 6.32 -4.65 8.67
C SER A 180 5.52 -3.36 8.47
N GLY A 181 4.72 -2.93 9.46
CA GLY A 181 3.98 -1.68 9.38
C GLY A 181 4.87 -0.44 9.35
N ILE A 182 5.91 -0.39 10.17
CA ILE A 182 6.90 0.72 10.17
C ILE A 182 7.58 0.81 8.81
N PHE A 183 8.11 -0.31 8.31
CA PHE A 183 8.76 -0.37 7.01
C PHE A 183 7.78 -0.07 5.86
N SER A 184 6.55 -0.54 5.95
CA SER A 184 5.52 -0.27 4.93
C SER A 184 5.16 1.22 4.85
N ALA A 185 5.22 1.95 5.97
CA ALA A 185 4.99 3.40 5.97
C ALA A 185 6.06 4.16 5.18
N MET A 186 7.26 3.59 5.02
CA MET A 186 8.36 4.24 4.31
C MET A 186 8.02 4.56 2.85
N LEU A 187 7.07 3.87 2.21
CA LEU A 187 6.62 4.26 0.87
C LEU A 187 6.01 5.66 0.85
N ASN A 188 5.22 6.01 1.88
CA ASN A 188 4.71 7.37 1.99
C ASN A 188 5.79 8.37 2.37
N LEU A 189 6.78 7.95 3.15
CA LEU A 189 7.93 8.81 3.50
C LEU A 189 8.78 9.11 2.27
N ALA A 190 8.96 8.14 1.36
CA ALA A 190 9.60 8.36 0.06
C ALA A 190 8.93 9.51 -0.69
N PHE A 191 7.59 9.49 -0.76
CA PHE A 191 6.83 10.60 -1.36
C PHE A 191 6.96 11.90 -0.55
N ALA A 192 6.69 11.86 0.75
CA ALA A 192 6.64 13.05 1.61
C ALA A 192 7.96 13.83 1.66
N PHE A 193 9.09 13.12 1.55
CA PHE A 193 10.43 13.72 1.62
C PHE A 193 11.14 13.80 0.26
N SER A 194 10.42 13.54 -0.85
CA SER A 194 10.99 13.61 -2.20
C SER A 194 11.12 15.02 -2.78
N GLN A 195 10.70 16.06 -2.06
CA GLN A 195 10.66 17.45 -2.56
C GLN A 195 11.96 17.92 -3.23
N PRO A 196 13.16 17.61 -2.71
CA PRO A 196 14.40 18.00 -3.39
C PRO A 196 14.59 17.34 -4.77
N VAL A 197 14.13 16.08 -4.93
CA VAL A 197 14.17 15.37 -6.22
C VAL A 197 13.14 15.94 -7.17
N VAL A 198 11.94 16.24 -6.67
CA VAL A 198 10.86 16.87 -7.47
C VAL A 198 11.31 18.23 -7.99
N LYS A 199 11.93 19.05 -7.13
CA LYS A 199 12.46 20.38 -7.49
C LYS A 199 13.52 20.28 -8.58
N ALA A 200 14.50 19.38 -8.44
CA ALA A 200 15.52 19.16 -9.47
C ALA A 200 14.90 18.74 -10.82
N GLY A 201 13.86 17.88 -10.79
CA GLY A 201 13.12 17.50 -11.99
C GLY A 201 12.40 18.67 -12.67
N MET A 202 11.78 19.54 -11.87
CA MET A 202 11.14 20.75 -12.39
C MET A 202 12.14 21.75 -12.97
N GLU A 203 13.32 21.90 -12.35
CA GLU A 203 14.42 22.73 -12.87
C GLU A 203 14.98 22.17 -14.18
N ALA A 204 14.96 20.84 -14.36
CA ALA A 204 15.27 20.15 -15.61
C ALA A 204 14.13 20.19 -16.66
N GLY A 205 13.03 20.92 -16.39
CA GLY A 205 11.92 21.10 -17.33
C GLY A 205 10.80 20.05 -17.25
N ALA A 206 10.83 19.13 -16.27
CA ALA A 206 9.74 18.20 -16.06
C ALA A 206 8.51 18.88 -15.43
N SER A 207 7.31 18.40 -15.76
CA SER A 207 6.12 18.75 -14.97
C SER A 207 6.22 18.17 -13.56
N ASN A 208 5.51 18.74 -12.58
CA ASN A 208 5.43 18.18 -11.23
C ASN A 208 4.98 16.70 -11.23
N PHE A 209 4.05 16.34 -12.13
CA PHE A 209 3.61 14.95 -12.29
C PHE A 209 4.72 14.05 -12.84
N GLY A 210 5.47 14.53 -13.83
CA GLY A 210 6.62 13.80 -14.38
C GLY A 210 7.70 13.58 -13.34
N ALA A 211 8.08 14.63 -12.61
CA ALA A 211 9.08 14.54 -11.55
C ALA A 211 8.67 13.55 -10.44
N LEU A 212 7.39 13.49 -10.08
CA LEU A 212 6.86 12.48 -9.16
C LEU A 212 6.93 11.05 -9.72
N ASN A 213 6.76 10.85 -11.03
CA ASN A 213 6.96 9.52 -11.62
C ASN A 213 8.43 9.07 -11.55
N ALA A 214 9.40 9.99 -11.67
CA ALA A 214 10.80 9.69 -11.40
C ALA A 214 11.04 9.31 -9.93
N VAL A 215 10.43 10.03 -8.98
CA VAL A 215 10.47 9.67 -7.55
C VAL A 215 9.95 8.24 -7.33
N TRP A 216 8.80 7.91 -7.92
CA TRP A 216 8.25 6.56 -7.82
C TRP A 216 9.15 5.52 -8.46
N MET A 217 9.75 5.80 -9.62
CA MET A 217 10.73 4.90 -10.23
C MET A 217 11.89 4.60 -9.27
N VAL A 218 12.46 5.62 -8.61
CA VAL A 218 13.57 5.43 -7.67
C VAL A 218 13.12 4.66 -6.41
N ALA A 219 12.01 5.06 -5.79
CA ALA A 219 11.51 4.39 -4.58
C ALA A 219 11.12 2.92 -4.87
N LEU A 220 10.36 2.68 -5.93
CA LEU A 220 9.91 1.34 -6.26
C LEU A 220 11.07 0.46 -6.74
N GLY A 221 12.08 1.02 -7.39
CA GLY A 221 13.34 0.34 -7.69
C GLY A 221 14.07 -0.16 -6.43
N GLY A 222 14.09 0.63 -5.37
CA GLY A 222 14.58 0.18 -4.06
C GLY A 222 13.74 -0.97 -3.49
N GLY A 223 12.42 -0.83 -3.51
CA GLY A 223 11.49 -1.84 -3.00
C GLY A 223 11.51 -3.16 -3.78
N PHE A 224 11.88 -3.10 -5.06
CA PHE A 224 12.06 -4.27 -5.91
C PHE A 224 13.15 -5.21 -5.39
N ILE A 225 14.22 -4.72 -4.76
CA ILE A 225 15.33 -5.57 -4.28
C ILE A 225 14.85 -6.64 -3.31
N ALA A 226 14.08 -6.24 -2.29
CA ALA A 226 13.56 -7.17 -1.30
C ALA A 226 12.51 -8.12 -1.92
N ASN A 227 11.62 -7.60 -2.76
CA ASN A 227 10.57 -8.41 -3.40
C ASN A 227 11.16 -9.42 -4.39
N ALA A 228 12.08 -9.00 -5.26
CA ALA A 228 12.78 -9.86 -6.21
C ALA A 228 13.68 -10.88 -5.51
N GLY A 229 14.39 -10.47 -4.46
CA GLY A 229 15.22 -11.37 -3.66
C GLY A 229 14.39 -12.49 -3.03
N TYR A 230 13.27 -12.15 -2.38
CA TYR A 230 12.42 -13.15 -1.72
C TYR A 230 11.66 -14.03 -2.70
N THR A 231 11.05 -13.44 -3.74
CA THR A 231 10.32 -14.23 -4.76
C THR A 231 11.27 -15.09 -5.57
N GLY A 232 12.45 -14.58 -5.95
CA GLY A 232 13.50 -15.35 -6.61
C GLY A 232 13.99 -16.52 -5.77
N TYR A 233 14.20 -16.29 -4.47
CA TYR A 233 14.53 -17.36 -3.52
C TYR A 233 13.45 -18.45 -3.50
N LEU A 234 12.17 -18.09 -3.43
CA LEU A 234 11.07 -19.06 -3.42
C LEU A 234 10.94 -19.80 -4.76
N LEU A 235 11.11 -19.12 -5.90
CA LEU A 235 11.07 -19.74 -7.22
C LEU A 235 12.14 -20.83 -7.38
N ILE A 236 13.35 -20.56 -6.87
CA ILE A 236 14.46 -21.53 -6.86
C ILE A 236 14.17 -22.67 -5.88
N ARG A 237 13.82 -22.34 -4.63
CA ARG A 237 13.61 -23.31 -3.56
C ARG A 237 12.45 -24.28 -3.87
N ASN A 238 11.34 -23.75 -4.36
CA ASN A 238 10.13 -24.51 -4.64
C ASN A 238 10.15 -25.13 -6.06
N LYS A 239 11.17 -24.82 -6.87
CA LYS A 239 11.32 -25.29 -8.26
C LYS A 239 10.12 -24.94 -9.14
N THR A 240 9.57 -23.74 -8.97
CA THR A 240 8.33 -23.30 -9.63
C THR A 240 8.56 -22.47 -10.91
N TRP A 241 9.81 -22.35 -11.38
CA TRP A 241 10.16 -21.67 -12.64
C TRP A 241 9.41 -22.22 -13.85
N GLY A 242 9.24 -23.55 -13.94
CA GLY A 242 8.54 -24.19 -15.06
C GLY A 242 7.05 -23.82 -15.14
N LEU A 243 6.45 -23.29 -14.07
CA LEU A 243 5.04 -22.89 -14.09
C LEU A 243 4.77 -21.70 -15.01
N PHE A 244 5.78 -20.87 -15.32
CA PHE A 244 5.62 -19.74 -16.23
C PHE A 244 5.40 -20.15 -17.69
N THR A 245 5.88 -21.33 -18.08
CA THR A 245 5.87 -21.82 -19.46
C THR A 245 4.87 -22.93 -19.71
N LEU A 246 4.10 -23.34 -18.68
CA LEU A 246 3.05 -24.34 -18.86
C LEU A 246 2.00 -23.85 -19.87
N PRO A 247 1.52 -24.75 -20.76
CA PRO A 247 0.40 -24.43 -21.65
C PRO A 247 -0.83 -23.95 -20.88
N GLY A 248 -1.54 -22.95 -21.42
CA GLY A 248 -2.75 -22.41 -20.79
C GLY A 248 -2.53 -21.35 -19.70
N THR A 249 -1.28 -20.97 -19.42
CA THR A 249 -0.96 -19.94 -18.40
C THR A 249 -1.17 -18.50 -18.86
N GLY A 250 -1.57 -18.26 -20.11
CA GLY A 250 -1.82 -16.91 -20.65
C GLY A 250 -2.79 -16.09 -19.80
N ARG A 251 -3.80 -16.73 -19.18
CA ARG A 251 -4.70 -16.06 -18.23
C ARG A 251 -3.96 -15.54 -16.99
N ALA A 252 -3.02 -16.30 -16.45
CA ALA A 252 -2.25 -15.89 -15.27
C ALA A 252 -1.32 -14.70 -15.59
N TRP A 253 -0.74 -14.67 -16.80
CA TRP A 253 0.01 -13.51 -17.30
C TRP A 253 -0.86 -12.25 -17.39
N SER A 254 -2.05 -12.35 -18.00
CA SER A 254 -2.98 -11.22 -18.10
C SER A 254 -3.46 -10.74 -16.74
N ILE A 255 -3.72 -11.65 -15.80
CA ILE A 255 -4.07 -11.29 -14.42
C ILE A 255 -2.89 -10.58 -13.74
N GLY A 256 -1.66 -11.10 -13.87
CA GLY A 256 -0.47 -10.48 -13.31
C GLY A 256 -0.21 -9.07 -13.85
N LEU A 257 -0.42 -8.86 -15.15
CA LEU A 257 -0.39 -7.53 -15.75
C LEU A 257 -1.49 -6.63 -15.18
N GLY A 258 -2.72 -7.14 -15.05
CA GLY A 258 -3.83 -6.40 -14.43
C GLY A 258 -3.54 -6.01 -12.98
N MET A 259 -2.97 -6.92 -12.19
CA MET A 259 -2.51 -6.63 -10.83
C MET A 259 -1.48 -5.51 -10.81
N ALA A 260 -0.52 -5.55 -11.74
CA ALA A 260 0.52 -4.54 -11.83
C ALA A 260 -0.02 -3.16 -12.20
N VAL A 261 -0.90 -3.09 -13.21
CA VAL A 261 -1.54 -1.84 -13.62
C VAL A 261 -2.39 -1.25 -12.49
N LEU A 262 -3.17 -2.09 -11.80
CA LEU A 262 -4.01 -1.65 -10.67
C LEU A 262 -3.16 -1.12 -9.51
N TRP A 263 -2.09 -1.82 -9.16
CA TRP A 263 -1.25 -1.40 -8.05
C TRP A 263 -0.45 -0.13 -8.36
N THR A 264 0.28 -0.12 -9.47
CA THR A 264 1.10 1.01 -9.89
C THR A 264 0.24 2.23 -10.19
N GLY A 265 -0.86 2.05 -10.92
CA GLY A 265 -1.84 3.11 -11.17
C GLY A 265 -2.42 3.65 -9.86
N GLY A 266 -2.70 2.79 -8.89
CA GLY A 266 -3.14 3.19 -7.56
C GLY A 266 -2.16 4.11 -6.84
N ILE A 267 -0.87 3.77 -6.84
CA ILE A 267 0.19 4.59 -6.23
C ILE A 267 0.44 5.90 -6.98
N ILE A 268 0.37 5.91 -8.32
CA ILE A 268 0.55 7.13 -9.11
C ILE A 268 -0.62 8.09 -8.89
N LEU A 269 -1.85 7.59 -8.88
CA LEU A 269 -3.04 8.39 -8.58
C LEU A 269 -2.99 8.92 -7.15
N TYR A 270 -2.53 8.11 -6.19
CA TYR A 270 -2.24 8.56 -4.85
C TYR A 270 -1.24 9.73 -4.84
N GLY A 271 -0.06 9.56 -5.45
CA GLY A 271 0.98 10.59 -5.46
C GLY A 271 0.52 11.87 -6.15
N ARG A 272 -0.20 11.77 -7.27
CA ARG A 272 -0.79 12.92 -7.97
C ARG A 272 -1.86 13.61 -7.13
N GLY A 273 -2.74 12.84 -6.50
CA GLY A 273 -3.80 13.34 -5.65
C GLY A 273 -3.24 14.06 -4.43
N ALA A 274 -2.31 13.43 -3.73
CA ALA A 274 -1.58 14.00 -2.59
C ALA A 274 -0.83 15.26 -3.00
N ALA A 275 -0.08 15.26 -4.11
CA ALA A 275 0.64 16.45 -4.56
C ALA A 275 -0.30 17.63 -4.88
N SER A 276 -1.50 17.37 -5.41
CA SER A 276 -2.49 18.42 -5.66
C SER A 276 -3.10 19.03 -4.40
N MET A 277 -2.96 18.37 -3.24
CA MET A 277 -3.35 18.87 -1.92
C MET A 277 -2.22 19.66 -1.21
N GLY A 278 -1.07 19.84 -1.87
CA GLY A 278 0.04 20.64 -1.35
C GLY A 278 0.75 19.98 -0.16
N GLN A 279 1.26 20.80 0.77
CA GLN A 279 2.14 20.35 1.86
C GLN A 279 1.51 19.32 2.80
N ILE A 280 0.18 19.32 2.92
CA ILE A 280 -0.58 18.39 3.78
C ILE A 280 -0.98 17.10 3.05
N GLY A 281 -0.75 17.02 1.74
CA GLY A 281 -1.26 15.92 0.93
C GLY A 281 -0.77 14.55 1.35
N ALA A 282 0.50 14.44 1.75
CA ALA A 282 1.05 13.18 2.28
C ALA A 282 0.46 12.80 3.66
N VAL A 283 0.07 13.80 4.46
CA VAL A 283 -0.49 13.63 5.81
C VAL A 283 -1.95 13.20 5.74
N ILE A 284 -2.75 13.88 4.93
CA ILE A 284 -4.19 13.65 4.84
C ILE A 284 -4.51 12.55 3.82
N GLY A 285 -3.75 12.49 2.73
CA GLY A 285 -4.00 11.56 1.65
C GLY A 285 -3.73 10.11 2.01
N TRP A 286 -2.68 9.83 2.79
CA TRP A 286 -2.30 8.47 3.16
C TRP A 286 -3.36 7.71 3.97
N PRO A 287 -3.93 8.27 5.07
CA PRO A 287 -4.98 7.57 5.81
C PRO A 287 -6.25 7.40 4.98
N LEU A 288 -6.61 8.38 4.15
CA LEU A 288 -7.71 8.23 3.19
C LEU A 288 -7.47 7.07 2.22
N PHE A 289 -6.28 7.04 1.61
CA PHE A 289 -5.90 5.98 0.68
C PHE A 289 -6.00 4.60 1.32
N MET A 290 -5.47 4.43 2.54
CA MET A 290 -5.55 3.19 3.30
C MET A 290 -6.99 2.79 3.64
N ALA A 291 -7.82 3.73 4.07
CA ALA A 291 -9.22 3.46 4.38
C ALA A 291 -9.98 2.94 3.15
N ILE A 292 -9.77 3.54 1.98
CA ILE A 292 -10.39 3.10 0.74
C ILE A 292 -9.87 1.73 0.30
N ILE A 293 -8.58 1.46 0.42
CA ILE A 293 -8.00 0.14 0.12
C ILE A 293 -8.67 -0.95 0.95
N ILE A 294 -8.80 -0.73 2.27
CA ILE A 294 -9.42 -1.70 3.18
C ILE A 294 -10.89 -1.89 2.83
N PHE A 295 -11.60 -0.80 2.59
CA PHE A 295 -13.01 -0.82 2.24
C PHE A 295 -13.26 -1.65 0.97
N VAL A 296 -12.54 -1.35 -0.11
CA VAL A 296 -12.69 -2.04 -1.40
C VAL A 296 -12.22 -3.49 -1.34
N SER A 297 -11.11 -3.78 -0.65
CA SER A 297 -10.65 -5.16 -0.45
C SER A 297 -11.70 -5.99 0.31
N THR A 298 -12.37 -5.37 1.28
CA THR A 298 -13.44 -6.01 2.06
C THR A 298 -14.65 -6.31 1.16
N LEU A 299 -15.06 -5.36 0.32
CA LEU A 299 -16.14 -5.59 -0.66
C LEU A 299 -15.83 -6.77 -1.59
N TRP A 300 -14.59 -6.87 -2.08
CA TRP A 300 -14.16 -8.01 -2.88
C TRP A 300 -14.15 -9.32 -2.08
N GLY A 301 -13.79 -9.27 -0.79
CA GLY A 301 -13.92 -10.41 0.12
C GLY A 301 -15.36 -10.93 0.19
N PHE A 302 -16.35 -10.04 0.34
CA PHE A 302 -17.76 -10.43 0.30
C PHE A 302 -18.19 -10.95 -1.09
N ALA A 303 -17.83 -10.25 -2.16
CA ALA A 303 -18.25 -10.60 -3.52
C ALA A 303 -17.69 -11.95 -3.98
N SER A 304 -16.45 -12.26 -3.58
CA SER A 304 -15.80 -13.55 -3.86
C SER A 304 -16.27 -14.69 -2.95
N GLY A 305 -17.15 -14.40 -1.99
CA GLY A 305 -17.77 -15.40 -1.14
C GLY A 305 -16.98 -15.82 0.10
N GLU A 306 -15.89 -15.12 0.46
CA GLU A 306 -15.11 -15.43 1.68
C GLU A 306 -15.93 -15.34 2.98
N TRP A 307 -17.05 -14.61 2.93
CA TRP A 307 -17.93 -14.38 4.07
C TRP A 307 -19.18 -15.28 4.05
N LYS A 308 -19.28 -16.21 3.10
CA LYS A 308 -20.36 -17.21 3.10
C LYS A 308 -20.13 -18.18 4.25
N GLY A 309 -21.13 -18.36 5.12
CA GLY A 309 -21.02 -19.18 6.33
C GLY A 309 -20.54 -18.44 7.60
N SER A 310 -20.06 -17.19 7.49
CA SER A 310 -19.63 -16.41 8.65
C SER A 310 -20.79 -16.08 9.59
N SER A 311 -20.57 -16.07 10.91
CA SER A 311 -21.58 -15.68 11.88
C SER A 311 -22.11 -14.24 11.68
N HIS A 312 -23.35 -14.02 12.11
CA HIS A 312 -23.98 -12.69 12.07
C HIS A 312 -23.16 -11.64 12.86
N GLU A 313 -22.57 -12.05 13.99
CA GLU A 313 -21.69 -11.20 14.78
C GLU A 313 -20.43 -10.80 14.00
N ALA A 314 -19.77 -11.73 13.29
CA ALA A 314 -18.62 -11.37 12.45
C ALA A 314 -18.99 -10.28 11.42
N ARG A 315 -20.15 -10.40 10.78
CA ARG A 315 -20.64 -9.43 9.79
C ARG A 315 -20.96 -8.07 10.42
N LYS A 316 -21.54 -8.02 11.62
CA LYS A 316 -21.80 -6.77 12.35
C LYS A 316 -20.51 -6.01 12.66
N TYR A 317 -19.49 -6.70 13.18
CA TYR A 317 -18.19 -6.06 13.46
C TYR A 317 -17.56 -5.54 12.17
N MET A 318 -17.69 -6.27 11.06
CA MET A 318 -17.16 -5.83 9.77
C MET A 318 -17.89 -4.56 9.30
N LEU A 319 -19.23 -4.56 9.35
CA LEU A 319 -20.03 -3.39 8.99
C LEU A 319 -19.69 -2.18 9.86
N ALA A 320 -19.57 -2.36 11.17
CA ALA A 320 -19.15 -1.30 12.08
C ALA A 320 -17.77 -0.75 11.72
N GLY A 321 -16.80 -1.62 11.44
CA GLY A 321 -15.47 -1.22 10.97
C GLY A 321 -15.53 -0.41 9.67
N MET A 322 -16.32 -0.85 8.69
CA MET A 322 -16.51 -0.14 7.42
C MET A 322 -17.12 1.25 7.64
N VAL A 323 -18.15 1.38 8.48
CA VAL A 323 -18.76 2.67 8.82
C VAL A 323 -17.74 3.60 9.47
N VAL A 324 -16.94 3.11 10.40
CA VAL A 324 -15.89 3.90 11.06
C VAL A 324 -14.81 4.34 10.07
N LEU A 325 -14.41 3.50 9.11
CA LEU A 325 -13.46 3.89 8.05
C LEU A 325 -14.03 4.97 7.11
N LEU A 326 -15.33 4.93 6.81
CA LEU A 326 -16.00 5.99 6.06
C LEU A 326 -16.03 7.30 6.85
N VAL A 327 -16.30 7.25 8.16
CA VAL A 327 -16.21 8.42 9.04
C VAL A 327 -14.80 8.98 9.08
N ALA A 328 -13.77 8.12 9.21
CA ALA A 328 -12.37 8.54 9.15
C ALA A 328 -12.04 9.26 7.83
N SER A 329 -12.52 8.74 6.71
CA SER A 329 -12.36 9.34 5.38
C SER A 329 -13.08 10.69 5.25
N ALA A 330 -14.27 10.82 5.84
CA ALA A 330 -15.00 12.08 5.87
C ALA A 330 -14.29 13.14 6.73
N LEU A 331 -13.74 12.76 7.88
CA LEU A 331 -12.96 13.65 8.75
C LEU A 331 -11.73 14.20 8.03
N VAL A 332 -11.02 13.34 7.29
CA VAL A 332 -9.93 13.74 6.38
C VAL A 332 -10.42 14.76 5.35
N GLY A 333 -11.56 14.50 4.70
CA GLY A 333 -12.15 15.41 3.72
C GLY A 333 -12.42 16.79 4.30
N VAL A 334 -13.06 16.85 5.48
CA VAL A 334 -13.31 18.10 6.20
C VAL A 334 -12.00 18.81 6.57
N ALA A 335 -11.01 18.09 7.09
CA ALA A 335 -9.70 18.65 7.41
C ALA A 335 -9.00 19.27 6.20
N ASN A 336 -9.17 18.69 5.01
CA ASN A 336 -8.59 19.23 3.77
C ASN A 336 -9.22 20.59 3.37
N HIS A 337 -10.51 20.79 3.64
CA HIS A 337 -11.27 22.00 3.27
C HIS A 337 -11.13 23.17 4.25
N MET A 338 -10.70 22.90 5.50
CA MET A 338 -10.36 23.92 6.49
C MET A 338 -8.97 24.50 6.25
#